data_AF-K1ZCZ2-F1
#
_entry.id   AF-K1ZCZ2-F1
#
_cell.length_a   1.000
_cell.length_b   1.000
_cell.length_c   1.000
_cell.angle_alpha   90.00
_cell.angle_beta   90.00
_cell.angle_gamma   90.00
#
_symmetry.space_group_name_H-M   'P 1'
#
loop_
_entity.id
_entity.type
_entity.pdbx_description
1 polymer ?
#
loop_
_entity_poly.entity_id
_entity_poly.type
_entity_poly.pdbx_seq_one_letter_code
_entity_poly.pdbx_strand_id
1 'polypeptide(L)'
;MELPETVREQLEIQIKYKGYIERQLEQVARAARLESTTIPADMDYSTVPSLSAEVREKLVRFRPDTLGQASRIPGVTPAGITILSIALKARYGR
;
A
#
# COMPACT_ATOMS: atom_id res chain seq x y z
N MET A 1 -5.07 -40.04 22.77
CA MET A 1 -3.91 -39.83 21.88
C MET A 1 -3.19 -38.58 22.36
N GLU A 2 -1.96 -38.70 22.84
CA GLU A 2 -1.10 -37.53 23.06
C GLU A 2 -0.57 -37.03 21.71
N LEU A 3 -0.61 -35.72 21.50
CA LEU A 3 0.01 -35.09 20.34
C LEU A 3 1.53 -35.04 20.55
N PRO A 4 2.34 -35.24 19.49
CA PRO A 4 3.78 -35.00 19.56
C PRO A 4 4.08 -33.58 20.03
N GLU A 5 5.15 -33.40 20.80
CA GLU A 5 5.50 -32.12 21.43
C GLU A 5 5.64 -30.98 20.40
N THR A 6 6.24 -31.27 19.24
CA THR A 6 6.36 -30.32 18.13
C THR A 6 5.02 -29.84 17.58
N VAL A 7 4.00 -30.70 17.59
CA VAL A 7 2.64 -30.34 17.15
C VAL A 7 1.97 -29.44 18.19
N ARG A 8 2.18 -29.71 19.48
CA ARG A 8 1.68 -28.88 20.59
C ARG A 8 2.31 -27.49 20.56
N GLU A 9 3.62 -27.41 20.40
CA GLU A 9 4.37 -26.16 20.28
C GLU A 9 3.88 -25.33 19.08
N GLN A 10 3.74 -25.96 17.91
CA GLN A 10 3.28 -25.27 16.71
C GLN A 10 1.84 -24.73 16.85
N LEU A 11 0.95 -25.49 17.49
CA LEU A 11 -0.42 -25.04 17.80
C LEU A 11 -0.40 -23.85 18.75
N GLU A 12 0.43 -23.88 19.79
CA GLU A 12 0.56 -22.79 20.75
C GLU A 12 1.09 -21.50 20.09
N ILE A 13 2.12 -21.62 19.24
CA ILE A 13 2.64 -20.51 18.43
C ILE A 13 1.54 -19.96 17.52
N GLN A 14 0.86 -20.83 16.76
CA GLN A 14 -0.19 -20.39 15.85
C GLN A 14 -1.30 -19.66 16.57
N ILE A 15 -1.78 -20.16 17.72
CA ILE A 15 -2.86 -19.52 18.47
C ILE A 15 -2.40 -18.18 19.07
N LYS A 16 -1.22 -18.13 19.69
CA LYS A 16 -0.68 -16.90 20.30
C LYS A 16 -0.43 -15.80 19.28
N TYR A 17 0.04 -16.16 18.10
CA TYR A 17 0.48 -15.19 17.09
C TYR A 17 -0.48 -14.98 15.93
N LYS A 18 -1.58 -15.75 15.84
CA LYS A 18 -2.56 -15.70 14.74
C LYS A 18 -2.90 -14.27 14.31
N GLY A 19 -3.34 -13.43 15.25
CA GLY A 19 -3.76 -12.06 14.92
C GLY A 19 -2.62 -11.15 14.44
N TYR A 20 -1.39 -11.39 14.88
CA TYR A 20 -0.23 -10.64 14.39
C TYR A 20 0.16 -11.08 12.99
N ILE A 21 0.15 -12.39 12.73
CA ILE A 21 0.43 -12.97 11.41
C ILE A 21 -0.61 -12.48 10.39
N GLU A 22 -1.89 -12.53 10.73
CA GLU A 22 -2.97 -12.03 9.87
C GLU A 22 -2.78 -10.55 9.51
N ARG A 23 -2.48 -9.69 10.51
CA ARG A 23 -2.19 -8.28 10.27
C ARG A 23 -0.96 -8.05 9.39
N GLN A 24 0.11 -8.82 9.59
CA GLN A 24 1.30 -8.72 8.74
C GLN A 24 1.03 -9.16 7.31
N LEU A 25 0.27 -10.24 7.12
CA LEU A 25 -0.14 -10.71 5.80
C LEU A 25 -1.00 -9.65 5.08
N GLU A 26 -1.92 -8.99 5.78
CA GLU A 26 -2.68 -7.86 5.23
C GLU A 26 -1.78 -6.69 4.81
N GLN A 27 -0.78 -6.34 5.62
CA GLN A 27 0.18 -5.29 5.28
C GLN A 27 1.01 -5.64 4.05
N VAL A 28 1.49 -6.89 3.96
CA VAL A 28 2.21 -7.40 2.78
C VAL A 28 1.32 -7.35 1.54
N ALA A 29 0.08 -7.81 1.64
CA ALA A 29 -0.86 -7.78 0.53
C ALA A 29 -1.17 -6.34 0.09
N ARG A 30 -1.29 -5.39 1.02
CA ARG A 30 -1.46 -3.97 0.69
C ARG A 30 -0.23 -3.40 0.00
N ALA A 31 0.97 -3.67 0.51
CA ALA A 31 2.22 -3.21 -0.09
C ALA A 31 2.38 -3.74 -1.52
N ALA A 32 2.11 -5.03 -1.73
CA ALA A 32 2.16 -5.65 -3.05
C ALA A 32 1.20 -4.99 -4.05
N ARG A 33 -0.03 -4.65 -3.63
CA ARG A 33 -0.99 -3.92 -4.47
C ARG A 33 -0.50 -2.52 -4.83
N LEU A 34 0.14 -1.81 -3.90
CA LEU A 34 0.66 -0.47 -4.20
C LEU A 34 1.81 -0.53 -5.21
N GLU A 35 2.70 -1.52 -5.08
CA GLU A 35 3.80 -1.71 -6.04
C GLU A 35 3.30 -2.07 -7.44
N SER A 36 2.24 -2.87 -7.55
CA SER A 36 1.70 -3.24 -8.85
C SER A 36 0.77 -2.19 -9.48
N THR A 37 0.35 -1.17 -8.72
CA THR A 37 -0.52 -0.11 -9.25
C THR A 37 0.33 0.95 -9.95
N THR A 38 0.36 0.89 -11.28
CA THR A 38 1.09 1.81 -12.14
C THR A 38 0.45 3.19 -12.20
N ILE A 39 1.28 4.23 -12.24
CA ILE A 39 0.90 5.62 -12.48
C ILE A 39 1.30 5.95 -13.92
N PRO A 40 0.37 6.39 -14.77
CA PRO A 40 0.72 6.80 -16.14
C PRO A 40 1.72 7.96 -16.15
N ALA A 41 2.73 7.88 -17.02
CA ALA A 41 3.81 8.86 -17.10
C ALA A 41 3.32 10.28 -17.44
N ASP A 42 2.23 10.37 -18.19
CA ASP A 42 1.55 11.59 -18.62
C ASP A 42 0.48 12.08 -17.63
N MET A 43 0.36 11.45 -16.46
CA MET A 43 -0.62 11.86 -15.47
C MET A 43 -0.40 13.30 -15.02
N ASP A 44 -1.42 14.13 -15.23
CA ASP A 44 -1.44 15.48 -14.70
C ASP A 44 -1.96 15.51 -13.26
N TYR A 45 -1.04 15.58 -12.30
CA TYR A 45 -1.37 15.68 -10.88
C TYR A 45 -2.12 16.97 -10.54
N SER A 46 -2.10 18.02 -11.39
CA SER A 46 -2.86 19.26 -11.20
C SER A 46 -4.39 19.01 -11.19
N THR A 47 -4.83 17.99 -11.92
CA THR A 47 -6.25 17.62 -12.05
C THR A 47 -6.79 16.80 -10.90
N VAL A 48 -5.95 16.36 -9.96
CA VAL A 48 -6.39 15.54 -8.83
C VAL A 48 -6.91 16.44 -7.70
N PRO A 49 -8.22 16.40 -7.40
CA PRO A 49 -8.78 17.18 -6.30
C PRO A 49 -8.26 16.64 -4.96
N SER A 50 -8.22 17.51 -3.95
CA SER A 50 -7.84 17.17 -2.57
C SER A 50 -6.39 16.74 -2.32
N LEU A 51 -5.54 16.61 -3.35
CA LEU A 51 -4.09 16.54 -3.13
C LEU A 51 -3.59 17.87 -2.59
N SER A 52 -2.88 17.82 -1.45
CA SER A 52 -2.19 18.99 -0.91
C SER A 52 -1.14 19.50 -1.88
N ALA A 53 -0.80 20.79 -1.76
CA ALA A 53 0.22 21.41 -2.59
C ALA A 53 1.57 20.68 -2.46
N GLU A 54 1.97 20.31 -1.24
CA GLU A 54 3.23 19.60 -0.97
C GLU A 54 3.26 18.22 -1.64
N VAL A 55 2.19 17.42 -1.51
CA VAL A 55 2.14 16.09 -2.14
C VAL A 55 2.18 16.23 -3.65
N ARG A 56 1.43 17.18 -4.21
CA ARG A 56 1.40 17.45 -5.65
C ARG A 56 2.76 17.86 -6.18
N GLU A 57 3.44 18.79 -5.52
CA GLU A 57 4.79 19.23 -5.86
C GLU A 57 5.76 18.04 -5.90
N LYS A 58 5.70 17.17 -4.88
CA LYS A 58 6.53 15.97 -4.79
C LYS A 58 6.23 14.98 -5.91
N LEU A 59 4.97 14.71 -6.21
CA LEU A 59 4.59 13.81 -7.31
C LEU A 59 5.05 14.35 -8.67
N VAL A 60 4.90 15.67 -8.91
CA VAL A 60 5.37 16.32 -10.14
C VAL A 60 6.89 16.25 -10.26
N ARG A 61 7.62 16.44 -9.15
CA ARG A 61 9.09 16.42 -9.11
C ARG A 61 9.67 15.03 -9.29
N PHE A 62 9.13 14.04 -8.59
CA PHE A 62 9.70 12.68 -8.56
C PHE A 62 9.14 11.75 -9.64
N ARG A 63 7.96 12.05 -10.20
CA ARG A 63 7.29 11.26 -11.25
C ARG A 63 7.35 9.75 -10.98
N PRO A 64 6.76 9.26 -9.87
CA PRO A 64 6.80 7.85 -9.56
C PRO A 64 6.01 7.02 -10.57
N ASP A 65 6.53 5.85 -10.92
CA ASP A 65 5.93 4.87 -11.84
C ASP A 65 4.83 4.05 -11.16
N THR A 66 4.84 3.94 -9.83
CA THR A 66 3.88 3.15 -9.05
C THR A 66 3.40 3.87 -7.80
N LEU A 67 2.22 3.51 -7.29
CA LEU A 67 1.75 4.00 -6.00
C LEU A 67 2.69 3.58 -4.85
N GLY A 68 3.33 2.42 -4.97
CA GLY A 68 4.34 1.94 -4.02
C GLY A 68 5.52 2.89 -3.95
N GLN A 69 6.08 3.27 -5.10
CA GLN A 69 7.15 4.25 -5.17
C GLN A 69 6.71 5.61 -4.63
N ALA A 70 5.52 6.08 -5.00
CA ALA A 70 4.96 7.33 -4.50
C ALA A 70 4.87 7.34 -2.97
N SER A 71 4.47 6.22 -2.35
CA SER A 71 4.29 6.10 -0.90
C SER A 71 5.58 6.21 -0.08
N ARG A 72 6.73 5.96 -0.72
CA ARG A 72 8.07 6.10 -0.11
C ARG A 72 8.64 7.50 -0.20
N ILE A 73 8.03 8.40 -0.97
CA ILE A 73 8.53 9.77 -1.11
C ILE A 73 8.28 10.51 0.21
N PRO A 74 9.32 11.09 0.85
CA PRO A 74 9.16 11.80 2.11
C PRO A 74 8.12 12.92 2.00
N GLY A 75 7.15 12.96 2.92
CA GLY A 75 6.03 13.91 2.94
C GLY A 75 4.92 13.65 1.92
N VAL A 76 4.98 12.54 1.17
CA VAL A 76 3.78 11.95 0.59
C VAL A 76 3.06 11.13 1.66
N THR A 77 1.91 11.61 2.12
CA THR A 77 1.19 11.02 3.24
C THR A 77 0.32 9.82 2.80
N PRO A 78 -0.07 8.92 3.73
CA PRO A 78 -1.02 7.84 3.42
C PRO A 78 -2.36 8.34 2.86
N ALA A 79 -2.82 9.53 3.30
CA ALA A 79 -4.00 10.19 2.75
C ALA A 79 -3.77 10.60 1.28
N GLY A 80 -2.61 11.17 0.95
CA GLY A 80 -2.24 11.51 -0.44
C GLY A 80 -2.23 10.28 -1.36
N ILE A 81 -1.69 9.14 -0.89
CA ILE A 81 -1.71 7.87 -1.64
C ILE A 81 -3.14 7.37 -1.86
N THR A 82 -4.02 7.52 -0.86
CA THR A 82 -5.43 7.10 -0.97
C THR A 82 -6.16 7.93 -2.02
N ILE A 83 -5.97 9.25 -2.01
CA ILE A 83 -6.54 10.17 -3.00
C ILE A 83 -6.02 9.83 -4.41
N LEU A 84 -4.71 9.61 -4.55
CA LEU A 84 -4.10 9.24 -5.82
C LEU A 84 -4.64 7.90 -6.35
N SER A 85 -4.80 6.90 -5.48
CA SER A 85 -5.39 5.60 -5.83
C SER A 85 -6.82 5.72 -6.35
N ILE A 86 -7.65 6.56 -5.71
CA ILE A 86 -9.03 6.83 -6.16
C ILE A 86 -9.02 7.52 -7.52
N ALA A 87 -8.16 8.53 -7.72
CA ALA A 87 -8.04 9.25 -8.97
C ALA A 87 -7.62 8.34 -10.14
N LEU A 88 -6.68 7.43 -9.91
CA LEU A 88 -6.25 6.43 -10.90
C LEU A 88 -7.40 5.50 -11.29
N LYS A 89 -8.16 5.00 -10.31
CA LYS A 89 -9.33 4.15 -10.58
C LYS A 89 -10.41 4.88 -11.36
N ALA A 90 -10.70 6.14 -11.01
CA ALA A 90 -11.71 6.92 -11.69
C ALA A 90 -11.36 7.24 -13.15
N ARG A 91 -10.07 7.44 -13.45
CA ARG A 91 -9.61 7.88 -14.78
C ARG A 91 -9.18 6.74 -15.70
N TYR A 92 -8.65 5.65 -15.15
CA TYR A 92 -8.06 4.54 -15.91
C TYR A 92 -8.66 3.17 -15.60
N GLY A 93 -9.59 3.06 -14.65
CA GLY A 93 -10.23 1.80 -14.25
C GLY A 93 -11.36 1.32 -15.17
N ARG A 94 -11.31 1.62 -16.48
CA ARG A 94 -12.19 1.00 -17.48
C ARG A 94 -11.53 -0.22 -18.09
#